data_AF-A0A6A3PU39-F1
#
_entry.id   AF-A0A6A3PU39-F1
#
_cell.length_a   1.000
_cell.length_b   1.000
_cell.length_c   1.000
_cell.angle_alpha   90.00
_cell.angle_beta   90.00
_cell.angle_gamma   90.00
#
_symmetry.space_group_name_H-M   'P 1'
#
loop_
_entity.id
_entity.type
_entity.pdbx_description
1 polymer ?
#
loop_
_entity_poly.entity_id
_entity_poly.type
_entity_poly.pdbx_seq_one_letter_code
_entity_poly.pdbx_strand_id
1 'polypeptide(L)'
;MNGPAPLLAVRLLFRSKAEFSSLPHVADAVSLFLDSSVDLPLHKACKTGSQTLLNRIWSSSEIFAFENKDIPENPSWTLRRYIRTDRFYRRFQLRFSLIESIRLKNVEMVRWLLDKFQGVDIDRDVLLQTMATISIEVLQIFYDYDRAGHQQVEWDEGLMAEAIFKGRQDVIWWLHQNLPNQNFDRSEALMLAVRKGDIVMAEWLIDN
;
A
#
# COMPACT_ATOMS: atom_id res chain seq x y z
N MET A 1 -15.93 -5.66 -21.84
CA MET A 1 -15.14 -5.50 -20.59
C MET A 1 -13.73 -5.11 -21.00
N ASN A 2 -13.22 -3.97 -20.54
CA ASN A 2 -11.85 -3.55 -20.87
C ASN A 2 -10.88 -4.30 -19.95
N GLY A 3 -10.42 -5.48 -20.38
CA GLY A 3 -9.32 -6.19 -19.72
C GLY A 3 -8.02 -5.38 -19.76
N PRO A 4 -6.99 -5.79 -18.99
CA PRO A 4 -5.68 -5.13 -19.08
C PRO A 4 -5.18 -5.15 -20.52
N ALA A 5 -4.55 -4.05 -20.96
CA ALA A 5 -4.02 -3.94 -22.32
C ALA A 5 -3.15 -5.16 -22.69
N PRO A 6 -3.17 -5.68 -23.92
CA PRO A 6 -2.43 -6.90 -24.25
C PRO A 6 -0.92 -6.76 -23.99
N LEU A 7 -0.30 -7.86 -23.55
CA LEU A 7 1.14 -7.95 -23.35
C LEU A 7 1.88 -7.51 -24.60
N LEU A 8 2.95 -6.73 -24.43
CA LEU A 8 3.74 -6.20 -25.55
C LEU A 8 4.22 -7.33 -26.48
N ALA A 9 4.69 -8.44 -25.92
CA ALA A 9 5.12 -9.60 -26.70
C ALA A 9 3.99 -10.16 -27.58
N VAL A 10 2.76 -10.24 -27.06
CA VAL A 10 1.58 -10.68 -27.82
C VAL A 10 1.22 -9.67 -28.89
N ARG A 11 1.22 -8.36 -28.58
CA ARG A 11 1.00 -7.32 -29.58
C ARG A 11 1.98 -7.39 -30.73
N LEU A 12 3.26 -7.61 -30.45
CA LEU A 12 4.29 -7.74 -31.48
C LEU A 12 4.12 -9.02 -32.31
N LEU A 13 3.79 -10.15 -31.67
CA LEU A 13 3.52 -11.41 -32.34
C LEU A 13 2.31 -11.32 -33.28
N PHE A 14 1.22 -10.71 -32.84
CA PHE A 14 0.02 -10.56 -33.67
C PHE A 14 0.20 -9.51 -34.77
N ARG A 15 1.02 -8.48 -34.55
CA ARG A 15 1.38 -7.52 -35.60
C ARG A 15 2.14 -8.15 -36.77
N SER A 16 2.95 -9.19 -36.52
CA SER A 16 3.67 -9.89 -37.60
C SER A 16 2.82 -10.93 -38.34
N LYS A 17 1.60 -11.22 -37.87
CA LYS A 17 0.68 -12.18 -38.48
C LYS A 17 -0.58 -11.48 -39.03
N ALA A 18 -0.46 -10.94 -40.25
CA ALA A 18 -1.50 -10.15 -40.90
C ALA A 18 -2.89 -10.83 -40.93
N GLU A 19 -2.93 -12.16 -40.99
CA GLU A 19 -4.14 -12.99 -40.94
C GLU A 19 -5.01 -12.75 -39.70
N PHE A 20 -4.41 -12.35 -38.58
CA PHE A 20 -5.12 -12.09 -37.32
C PHE A 20 -5.45 -10.61 -37.10
N SER A 21 -5.17 -9.73 -38.07
CA SER A 21 -5.39 -8.28 -37.92
C SER A 21 -6.86 -7.92 -37.68
N SER A 22 -7.79 -8.74 -38.18
CA SER A 22 -9.24 -8.58 -38.00
C SER A 22 -9.78 -9.26 -36.73
N LEU A 23 -8.93 -9.92 -35.94
CA LEU A 23 -9.30 -10.75 -34.80
C LEU A 23 -8.66 -10.26 -33.48
N PRO A 24 -8.99 -9.03 -33.02
CA PRO A 24 -8.39 -8.46 -31.81
C PRO A 24 -8.65 -9.32 -30.56
N HIS A 25 -9.82 -9.96 -30.49
CA HIS A 25 -10.20 -10.84 -29.39
C HIS A 25 -9.28 -12.06 -29.22
N VAL A 26 -8.63 -12.54 -30.30
CA VAL A 26 -7.67 -13.65 -30.22
C VAL A 26 -6.37 -13.17 -29.57
N ALA A 27 -5.90 -11.97 -29.93
CA ALA A 27 -4.74 -11.37 -29.28
C ALA A 27 -5.00 -11.12 -27.79
N ASP A 28 -6.21 -10.67 -27.45
CA ASP A 28 -6.63 -10.46 -26.06
C ASP A 28 -6.69 -11.79 -25.29
N ALA A 29 -7.25 -12.85 -25.89
CA ALA A 29 -7.32 -14.18 -25.27
C ALA A 29 -5.93 -14.80 -25.05
N VAL A 30 -5.04 -14.72 -26.06
CA VAL A 30 -3.65 -15.20 -25.92
C VAL A 30 -2.89 -14.38 -24.88
N SER A 31 -3.10 -13.06 -24.85
CA SER A 31 -2.52 -12.21 -23.81
C SER A 31 -3.02 -12.60 -22.44
N LEU A 32 -4.32 -12.82 -22.26
CA LEU A 32 -4.90 -13.21 -20.98
C LEU A 32 -4.35 -14.56 -20.52
N PHE A 33 -4.19 -15.51 -21.44
CA PHE A 33 -3.65 -16.84 -21.16
C PHE A 33 -2.17 -16.80 -20.72
N LEU A 34 -1.36 -15.96 -21.37
CA LEU A 34 0.09 -15.86 -21.08
C LEU A 34 0.42 -14.96 -19.89
N ASP A 35 -0.54 -14.15 -19.42
CA ASP A 35 -0.29 -13.13 -18.42
C ASP A 35 -0.28 -13.68 -17.00
N SER A 36 0.81 -14.35 -16.63
CA SER A 36 1.02 -14.81 -15.25
C SER A 36 1.29 -13.67 -14.26
N SER A 37 1.48 -12.44 -14.74
CA SER A 37 1.76 -11.29 -13.86
C SER A 37 0.58 -10.93 -12.97
N VAL A 38 -0.65 -11.26 -13.40
CA VAL A 38 -1.88 -10.96 -12.65
C VAL A 38 -2.10 -11.86 -11.45
N ASP A 39 -1.40 -12.99 -11.39
CA ASP A 39 -1.41 -13.92 -10.25
C ASP A 39 -0.29 -13.59 -9.24
N LEU A 40 0.48 -12.53 -9.48
CA LEU A 40 1.46 -12.03 -8.53
C LEU A 40 0.74 -11.29 -7.39
N PRO A 41 1.00 -11.62 -6.10
CA PRO A 41 0.49 -10.84 -4.98
C PRO A 41 0.91 -9.36 -5.09
N LEU A 42 -0.01 -8.44 -4.83
CA LEU A 42 0.21 -7.01 -5.06
C LEU A 42 1.42 -6.47 -4.27
N HIS A 43 1.61 -6.86 -3.01
CA HIS A 43 2.77 -6.44 -2.23
C HIS A 43 4.11 -6.91 -2.82
N LYS A 44 4.15 -8.08 -3.51
CA LYS A 44 5.35 -8.52 -4.24
C LYS A 44 5.57 -7.68 -5.49
N ALA A 45 4.50 -7.30 -6.18
CA ALA A 45 4.58 -6.40 -7.32
C ALA A 45 5.08 -5.01 -6.93
N CYS A 46 4.72 -4.50 -5.74
CA CYS A 46 5.16 -3.21 -5.23
C CYS A 46 6.68 -3.10 -5.14
N LYS A 47 7.39 -4.20 -4.86
CA LYS A 47 8.86 -4.26 -4.82
C LYS A 47 9.52 -3.83 -6.14
N THR A 48 8.81 -3.93 -7.25
CA THR A 48 9.33 -3.52 -8.56
C THR A 48 9.26 -2.01 -8.79
N GLY A 49 8.49 -1.27 -7.99
CA GLY A 49 8.22 0.15 -8.23
C GLY A 49 7.35 0.43 -9.47
N SER A 50 6.89 -0.59 -10.19
CA SER A 50 6.26 -0.44 -11.50
C SER A 50 4.76 -0.13 -11.40
N GLN A 51 4.39 1.13 -11.59
CA GLN A 51 2.98 1.54 -11.63
C GLN A 51 2.17 0.83 -12.73
N THR A 52 2.80 0.55 -13.87
CA THR A 52 2.16 -0.19 -14.98
C THR A 52 1.79 -1.61 -14.56
N LEU A 53 2.66 -2.30 -13.82
CA LEU A 53 2.38 -3.64 -13.30
C LEU A 53 1.26 -3.60 -12.25
N LEU A 54 1.29 -2.64 -11.32
CA LEU A 54 0.24 -2.48 -10.31
C LEU A 54 -1.12 -2.21 -10.94
N ASN A 55 -1.19 -1.29 -11.91
CA ASN A 55 -2.41 -1.02 -12.66
C ASN A 55 -2.89 -2.27 -13.41
N ARG A 56 -1.98 -3.04 -14.01
CA ARG A 56 -2.33 -4.29 -14.70
C ARG A 56 -2.98 -5.32 -13.76
N ILE A 57 -2.35 -5.58 -12.61
CA ILE A 57 -2.87 -6.49 -11.58
C ILE A 57 -4.24 -5.97 -11.09
N TRP A 58 -4.34 -4.68 -10.78
CA TRP A 58 -5.58 -4.10 -10.27
C TRP A 58 -6.72 -4.12 -11.28
N SER A 59 -6.49 -3.73 -12.53
CA SER A 59 -7.51 -3.76 -13.59
C SER A 59 -7.95 -5.19 -13.91
N SER A 60 -7.04 -6.16 -13.85
CA SER A 60 -7.40 -7.58 -14.02
C SER A 60 -8.35 -8.12 -12.95
N SER A 61 -8.44 -7.44 -11.79
CA SER A 61 -9.35 -7.79 -10.70
C SER A 61 -10.72 -7.10 -10.77
N GLU A 62 -10.91 -6.14 -11.67
CA GLU A 62 -12.17 -5.37 -11.77
C GLU A 62 -13.38 -6.23 -12.11
N ILE A 63 -13.17 -7.35 -12.81
CA ILE A 63 -14.23 -8.33 -13.11
C ILE A 63 -14.88 -8.91 -11.85
N PHE A 64 -14.19 -8.84 -10.71
CA PHE A 64 -14.66 -9.31 -9.40
C PHE A 64 -15.16 -8.18 -8.48
N ALA A 65 -15.14 -6.92 -8.94
CA ALA A 65 -15.55 -5.78 -8.11
C ALA A 65 -17.09 -5.66 -7.99
N PHE A 66 -17.84 -6.24 -8.93
CA PHE A 66 -19.29 -6.25 -8.96
C PHE A 66 -19.80 -7.68 -9.13
N GLU A 67 -21.06 -7.95 -8.73
CA GLU A 67 -21.73 -9.21 -9.06
C GLU A 67 -21.77 -9.36 -10.58
N ASN A 68 -20.96 -10.29 -11.08
CA ASN A 68 -20.86 -10.59 -12.48
C ASN A 68 -21.49 -11.97 -12.72
N LYS A 69 -22.67 -11.98 -13.35
CA LYS A 69 -23.45 -13.19 -13.63
C LYS A 69 -22.73 -14.16 -14.59
N ASP A 70 -21.70 -13.69 -15.29
CA ASP A 70 -20.87 -14.51 -16.18
C ASP A 70 -19.80 -15.30 -15.42
N ILE A 71 -19.60 -15.01 -14.13
CA ILE A 71 -18.66 -15.74 -13.28
C ILE A 71 -19.43 -16.85 -12.56
N PRO A 72 -18.96 -18.11 -12.58
CA PRO A 72 -19.59 -19.20 -11.85
C PRO A 72 -19.83 -18.84 -10.38
N GLU A 73 -20.95 -19.26 -9.80
CA GLU A 73 -21.30 -18.98 -8.38
C GLU A 73 -20.21 -19.43 -7.39
N ASN A 74 -19.42 -20.44 -7.78
CA ASN A 74 -18.25 -20.90 -7.05
C ASN A 74 -16.98 -20.76 -7.92
N PRO A 75 -16.47 -19.53 -8.12
CA PRO A 75 -15.28 -19.34 -8.92
C PRO A 75 -14.06 -19.87 -8.18
N SER A 76 -13.13 -20.44 -8.96
CA SER A 76 -11.84 -20.95 -8.50
C SER A 76 -11.06 -19.91 -7.68
N TRP A 77 -10.26 -20.41 -6.74
CA TRP A 77 -9.39 -19.61 -5.89
C TRP A 77 -8.44 -18.76 -6.74
N THR A 78 -8.57 -17.42 -6.70
CA THR A 78 -7.65 -16.50 -7.41
C THR A 78 -7.36 -15.27 -6.57
N LEU A 79 -6.10 -14.84 -6.55
CA LEU A 79 -5.67 -13.65 -5.80
C LEU A 79 -6.37 -12.37 -6.28
N ARG A 80 -6.69 -12.31 -7.57
CA ARG A 80 -7.46 -11.22 -8.18
C ARG A 80 -8.86 -11.06 -7.57
N ARG A 81 -9.52 -12.15 -7.21
CA ARG A 81 -10.81 -12.08 -6.53
C ARG A 81 -10.62 -11.59 -5.10
N TYR A 82 -9.70 -12.23 -4.36
CA TYR A 82 -9.51 -11.93 -2.93
C TYR A 82 -9.09 -10.49 -2.66
N ILE A 83 -8.32 -9.86 -3.56
CA ILE A 83 -7.94 -8.45 -3.41
C ILE A 83 -9.14 -7.48 -3.45
N ARG A 84 -10.29 -7.93 -3.94
CA ARG A 84 -11.55 -7.17 -3.96
C ARG A 84 -12.52 -7.60 -2.87
N THR A 85 -12.62 -8.91 -2.60
CA THR A 85 -13.73 -9.45 -1.81
C THR A 85 -13.38 -9.82 -0.38
N ASP A 86 -12.13 -10.19 -0.09
CA ASP A 86 -11.76 -10.72 1.23
C ASP A 86 -11.11 -9.66 2.11
N ARG A 87 -11.74 -9.39 3.26
CA ARG A 87 -11.32 -8.33 4.18
C ARG A 87 -9.91 -8.55 4.75
N PHE A 88 -9.53 -9.80 5.03
CA PHE A 88 -8.26 -10.12 5.68
C PHE A 88 -7.12 -10.03 4.69
N TYR A 89 -7.32 -10.57 3.49
CA TYR A 89 -6.39 -10.48 2.40
C TYR A 89 -6.20 -9.04 1.93
N ARG A 90 -7.27 -8.22 1.88
CA ARG A 90 -7.16 -6.78 1.59
C ARG A 90 -6.29 -6.05 2.61
N ARG A 91 -6.54 -6.26 3.91
CA ARG A 91 -5.70 -5.70 4.99
C ARG A 91 -4.25 -6.14 4.87
N PHE A 92 -4.02 -7.43 4.66
CA PHE A 92 -2.68 -7.99 4.44
C PHE A 92 -1.98 -7.35 3.24
N GLN A 93 -2.64 -7.25 2.09
CA GLN A 93 -2.05 -6.67 0.89
C GLN A 93 -1.76 -5.18 1.07
N LEU A 94 -2.67 -4.40 1.66
CA LEU A 94 -2.44 -2.98 1.91
C LEU A 94 -1.22 -2.77 2.82
N ARG A 95 -1.17 -3.46 3.96
CA ARG A 95 -0.08 -3.35 4.93
C ARG A 95 1.28 -3.59 4.29
N PHE A 96 1.47 -4.73 3.63
CA PHE A 96 2.77 -5.05 3.03
C PHE A 96 3.08 -4.18 1.81
N SER A 97 2.08 -3.79 1.02
CA SER A 97 2.29 -2.89 -0.12
C SER A 97 2.72 -1.49 0.33
N LEU A 98 2.10 -0.95 1.39
CA LEU A 98 2.50 0.33 1.99
C LEU A 98 3.94 0.26 2.50
N ILE A 99 4.28 -0.79 3.27
CA ILE A 99 5.65 -0.98 3.77
C ILE A 99 6.68 -0.95 2.64
N GLU A 100 6.44 -1.69 1.55
CA GLU A 100 7.35 -1.71 0.40
C GLU A 100 7.40 -0.35 -0.32
N SER A 101 6.25 0.31 -0.54
CA SER A 101 6.21 1.61 -1.21
C SER A 101 6.95 2.71 -0.44
N ILE A 102 6.86 2.70 0.90
CA ILE A 102 7.55 3.64 1.78
C ILE A 102 9.06 3.38 1.77
N ARG A 103 9.48 2.12 1.81
CA ARG A 103 10.90 1.75 1.68
C ARG A 103 11.50 2.18 0.34
N LEU A 104 10.71 2.10 -0.72
CA LEU A 104 11.08 2.59 -2.06
C LEU A 104 11.00 4.12 -2.17
N LYS A 105 10.53 4.84 -1.14
CA LYS A 105 10.25 6.29 -1.16
C LYS A 105 9.34 6.70 -2.32
N ASN A 106 8.44 5.81 -2.73
CA ASN A 106 7.52 6.04 -3.84
C ASN A 106 6.17 6.55 -3.32
N VAL A 107 6.08 7.87 -3.15
CA VAL A 107 4.89 8.55 -2.62
C VAL A 107 3.67 8.39 -3.54
N GLU A 108 3.88 8.38 -4.86
CA GLU A 108 2.80 8.15 -5.83
C GLU A 108 2.17 6.77 -5.67
N MET A 109 2.99 5.75 -5.39
CA MET A 109 2.50 4.42 -5.09
C MET A 109 1.71 4.38 -3.76
N VAL A 110 2.13 5.13 -2.74
CA VAL A 110 1.37 5.27 -1.49
C VAL A 110 -0.01 5.86 -1.77
N ARG A 111 -0.09 6.99 -2.50
CA ARG A 111 -1.36 7.62 -2.89
C ARG A 111 -2.25 6.65 -3.67
N TRP A 112 -1.67 5.93 -4.64
CA TRP A 112 -2.38 4.93 -5.42
C TRP A 112 -2.94 3.80 -4.55
N LEU A 113 -2.17 3.30 -3.58
CA LEU A 113 -2.63 2.24 -2.67
C LEU A 113 -3.81 2.70 -1.82
N LEU A 114 -3.77 3.91 -1.27
CA LEU A 114 -4.87 4.46 -0.47
C LEU A 114 -6.14 4.65 -1.31
N ASP A 115 -6.01 5.12 -2.55
CA ASP A 115 -7.15 5.22 -3.49
C ASP A 115 -7.77 3.84 -3.79
N LYS A 116 -6.94 2.80 -3.95
CA LYS A 116 -7.41 1.45 -4.30
C LYS A 116 -7.98 0.67 -3.11
N PHE A 117 -7.46 0.91 -1.92
CA PHE A 117 -7.86 0.21 -0.69
C PHE A 117 -8.76 1.05 0.21
N GLN A 118 -9.63 1.87 -0.37
CA GLN A 118 -10.73 2.49 0.38
C GLN A 118 -11.50 1.42 1.18
N GLY A 119 -11.85 1.78 2.40
CA GLY A 119 -12.52 0.94 3.40
C GLY A 119 -11.59 0.06 4.22
N VAL A 120 -10.27 0.21 4.09
CA VAL A 120 -9.27 -0.60 4.81
C VAL A 120 -8.43 0.29 5.72
N ASP A 121 -8.42 -0.04 7.01
CA ASP A 121 -7.65 0.67 8.03
C ASP A 121 -6.14 0.48 7.85
N ILE A 122 -5.36 1.50 8.25
CA ILE A 122 -3.90 1.40 8.27
C ILE A 122 -3.47 0.92 9.66
N ASP A 123 -3.04 -0.35 9.71
CA ASP A 123 -2.49 -1.04 10.88
C ASP A 123 -1.20 -0.35 11.37
N ARG A 124 -1.06 -0.21 12.70
CA ARG A 124 0.13 0.36 13.36
C ARG A 124 1.45 -0.21 12.85
N ASP A 125 1.45 -1.49 12.44
CA ASP A 125 2.65 -2.17 11.98
C ASP A 125 3.24 -1.54 10.72
N VAL A 126 2.44 -0.82 9.92
CA VAL A 126 2.94 -0.03 8.78
C VAL A 126 3.87 1.08 9.28
N LEU A 127 3.44 1.84 10.28
CA LEU A 127 4.20 2.96 10.84
C LEU A 127 5.44 2.45 11.59
N LEU A 128 5.29 1.44 12.45
CA LEU A 128 6.40 0.87 13.21
C LEU A 128 7.49 0.29 12.29
N GLN A 129 7.13 -0.49 11.27
CA GLN A 129 8.12 -1.12 10.38
C GLN A 129 8.78 -0.16 9.39
N THR A 130 8.16 1.00 9.16
CA THR A 130 8.67 2.00 8.22
C THR A 130 9.25 3.23 8.90
N MET A 131 9.28 3.28 10.24
CA MET A 131 9.72 4.45 11.01
C MET A 131 11.09 4.97 10.59
N ALA A 132 12.03 4.07 10.27
CA ALA A 132 13.37 4.44 9.81
C ALA A 132 13.38 5.15 8.45
N THR A 133 12.38 4.92 7.61
CA THR A 133 12.34 5.33 6.19
C THR A 133 11.21 6.28 5.84
N ILE A 134 10.17 6.35 6.66
CA ILE A 134 8.96 7.13 6.39
C ILE A 134 9.30 8.62 6.28
N SER A 135 8.85 9.28 5.23
CA SER A 135 9.01 10.72 5.07
C SER A 135 7.88 11.47 5.79
N ILE A 136 8.14 12.73 6.15
CA ILE A 136 7.11 13.63 6.68
C ILE A 136 5.95 13.79 5.68
N GLU A 137 6.23 13.78 4.38
CA GLU A 137 5.19 13.81 3.35
C GLU A 137 4.24 12.61 3.43
N VAL A 138 4.74 11.39 3.65
CA VAL A 138 3.88 10.21 3.81
C VAL A 138 3.09 10.27 5.11
N LEU A 139 3.70 10.73 6.21
CA LEU A 139 2.97 10.95 7.47
C LEU A 139 1.82 11.95 7.28
N GLN A 140 2.07 13.04 6.56
CA GLN A 140 1.04 14.02 6.24
C GLN A 140 -0.09 13.40 5.39
N ILE A 141 0.24 12.57 4.40
CA ILE A 141 -0.76 11.85 3.61
C ILE A 141 -1.64 10.96 4.51
N PHE A 142 -1.04 10.20 5.43
CA PHE A 142 -1.79 9.35 6.35
C PHE A 142 -2.68 10.17 7.29
N TYR A 143 -2.19 11.31 7.77
CA TYR A 143 -2.95 12.24 8.59
C TYR A 143 -4.16 12.83 7.87
N ASP A 144 -3.95 13.33 6.66
CA ASP A 144 -5.02 13.91 5.85
C ASP A 144 -6.05 12.84 5.48
N TYR A 145 -5.60 11.61 5.24
CA TYR A 145 -6.45 10.45 4.97
C TYR A 145 -7.34 10.07 6.15
N ASP A 146 -6.78 10.06 7.36
CA ASP A 146 -7.49 9.80 8.62
C ASP A 146 -8.53 10.90 8.91
N ARG A 147 -8.12 12.17 8.79
CA ARG A 147 -8.97 13.35 9.03
C ARG A 147 -10.15 13.44 8.04
N ALA A 148 -9.95 13.02 6.80
CA ALA A 148 -11.02 13.01 5.79
C ALA A 148 -12.15 12.02 6.13
N GLY A 149 -12.04 11.27 7.22
CA GLY A 149 -13.04 10.29 7.64
C GLY A 149 -13.12 9.12 6.67
N HIS A 150 -12.08 8.91 5.86
CA HIS A 150 -12.00 7.76 4.98
C HIS A 150 -11.92 6.51 5.86
N GLN A 151 -10.84 6.31 6.62
CA GLN A 151 -10.66 5.19 7.54
C GLN A 151 -9.73 5.55 8.68
N GLN A 152 -9.61 4.67 9.68
CA GLN A 152 -8.74 4.88 10.83
C GLN A 152 -7.28 4.53 10.50
N VAL A 153 -6.38 5.47 10.79
CA VAL A 153 -4.95 5.20 10.94
C VAL A 153 -4.68 4.92 12.41
N GLU A 154 -4.08 3.77 12.70
CA GLU A 154 -3.75 3.40 14.07
C GLU A 154 -2.47 4.11 14.54
N TRP A 155 -2.65 5.31 15.10
CA TRP A 155 -1.59 6.08 15.75
C TRP A 155 -1.23 5.49 17.12
N ASP A 156 -0.51 4.37 17.10
CA ASP A 156 -0.13 3.59 18.29
C ASP A 156 0.67 4.40 19.32
N GLU A 157 0.47 4.08 20.60
CA GLU A 157 1.10 4.79 21.73
C GLU A 157 2.64 4.67 21.72
N GLY A 158 3.18 3.58 21.15
CA GLY A 158 4.61 3.31 21.03
C GLY A 158 5.30 4.02 19.85
N LEU A 159 4.57 4.79 19.03
CA LEU A 159 5.17 5.48 17.87
C LEU A 159 6.28 6.46 18.26
N MET A 160 6.13 7.18 19.37
CA MET A 160 7.17 8.10 19.86
C MET A 160 8.42 7.32 20.29
N ALA A 161 8.25 6.23 21.04
CA ALA A 161 9.32 5.36 21.46
C ALA A 161 10.11 4.80 20.26
N GLU A 162 9.40 4.32 19.22
CA GLU A 162 10.01 3.80 18.00
C GLU A 162 10.73 4.90 17.21
N ALA A 163 10.16 6.11 17.13
CA ALA A 163 10.81 7.25 16.48
C ALA A 163 12.13 7.65 17.18
N ILE A 164 12.15 7.70 18.52
CA ILE A 164 13.38 7.92 19.31
C ILE A 164 14.38 6.79 19.07
N PHE A 165 13.90 5.55 19.07
CA PHE A 165 14.73 4.38 18.81
C PHE A 165 15.39 4.43 17.42
N LYS A 166 14.70 4.98 16.41
CA LYS A 166 15.27 5.22 15.07
C LYS A 166 15.99 6.56 14.90
N GLY A 167 16.00 7.43 15.92
CA GLY A 167 16.63 8.76 15.86
C GLY A 167 15.87 9.74 14.96
N ARG A 168 14.56 9.57 14.81
CA ARG A 168 13.69 10.37 13.94
C ARG A 168 13.03 11.52 14.71
N GLN A 169 13.85 12.50 15.09
CA GLN A 169 13.38 13.70 15.80
C GLN A 169 12.33 14.47 14.98
N ASP A 170 12.50 14.53 13.65
CA ASP A 170 11.55 15.11 12.71
C ASP A 170 10.15 14.53 12.84
N VAL A 171 10.04 13.20 13.00
CA VAL A 171 8.76 12.52 13.20
C VAL A 171 8.17 12.85 14.57
N ILE A 172 8.97 12.90 15.63
CA ILE A 172 8.49 13.24 16.98
C ILE A 172 7.90 14.64 17.00
N TRP A 173 8.59 15.62 16.41
CA TRP A 173 8.10 16.99 16.28
C TRP A 173 6.79 17.05 15.50
N TRP A 174 6.72 16.31 14.40
CA TRP A 174 5.50 16.25 13.59
C TRP A 174 4.34 15.61 14.35
N LEU A 175 4.57 14.51 15.08
CA LEU A 175 3.54 13.84 15.90
C LEU A 175 3.01 14.79 16.99
N HIS A 176 3.89 15.48 17.70
CA HIS A 176 3.49 16.43 18.74
C HIS A 176 2.64 17.58 18.18
N GLN A 177 3.01 18.14 17.03
CA GLN A 177 2.30 19.26 16.41
C GLN A 177 0.93 18.87 15.85
N ASN A 178 0.81 17.68 15.24
CA ASN A 178 -0.39 17.29 14.49
C ASN A 178 -1.34 16.38 15.29
N LEU A 179 -0.83 15.68 16.30
CA LEU A 179 -1.55 14.74 17.16
C LEU A 179 -1.37 15.08 18.65
N PRO A 180 -1.64 16.33 19.10
CA PRO A 180 -1.38 16.75 20.48
C PRO A 180 -2.23 16.02 21.52
N ASN A 181 -3.41 15.52 21.12
CA ASN A 181 -4.34 14.82 22.01
C ASN A 181 -4.15 13.30 22.01
N GLN A 182 -3.21 12.78 21.22
CA GLN A 182 -2.98 11.34 21.15
C GLN A 182 -2.22 10.88 22.40
N ASN A 183 -2.70 9.80 23.03
CA ASN A 183 -2.12 9.27 24.25
C ASN A 183 -0.87 8.42 23.97
N PHE A 184 0.21 9.08 23.55
CA PHE A 184 1.50 8.42 23.37
C PHE A 184 2.14 8.04 24.71
N ASP A 185 2.83 6.90 24.77
CA ASP A 185 3.56 6.48 25.97
C ASP A 185 4.83 7.31 26.14
N ARG A 186 4.66 8.45 26.82
CA ARG A 186 5.76 9.38 27.13
C ARG A 186 6.77 8.79 28.11
N SER A 187 6.34 7.86 28.97
CA SER A 187 7.22 7.22 29.95
C SER A 187 8.23 6.32 29.25
N GLU A 188 7.74 5.49 28.32
CA GLU A 188 8.60 4.65 27.48
C GLU A 188 9.51 5.50 26.59
N ALA A 189 8.96 6.55 25.95
CA ALA A 189 9.72 7.49 25.14
C ALA A 189 10.87 8.15 25.92
N LEU A 190 10.61 8.62 27.15
CA LEU A 190 11.60 9.25 28.01
C LEU A 190 12.71 8.27 28.43
N MET A 191 12.33 7.06 28.85
CA MET A 191 13.31 6.02 29.19
C MET A 191 14.23 5.69 28.01
N LEU A 192 13.70 5.64 26.79
CA LEU A 192 14.50 5.39 25.59
C LEU A 192 15.41 6.57 25.24
N ALA A 193 14.93 7.81 25.36
CA ALA A 193 15.74 9.01 25.14
C ALA A 193 16.96 9.02 26.08
N VAL A 194 16.75 8.78 27.37
CA VAL A 194 17.81 8.69 28.38
C VAL A 194 18.78 7.54 28.06
N ARG A 195 18.29 6.35 27.72
CA ARG A 195 19.15 5.19 27.36
C ARG A 195 20.01 5.45 26.13
N LYS A 196 19.52 6.23 25.16
CA LYS A 196 20.28 6.61 23.96
C LYS A 196 21.19 7.81 24.17
N GLY A 197 21.08 8.51 25.30
CA GLY A 197 21.82 9.73 25.59
C GLY A 197 21.31 10.95 24.80
N ASP A 198 20.07 10.93 24.31
CA ASP A 198 19.43 12.09 23.67
C ASP A 198 18.87 13.03 24.75
N ILE A 199 19.78 13.80 25.37
CA ILE A 199 19.45 14.68 26.50
C ILE A 199 18.43 15.75 26.10
N VAL A 200 18.57 16.32 24.90
CA VAL A 200 17.64 17.35 24.40
C VAL A 200 16.23 16.80 24.28
N MET A 201 16.07 15.58 23.75
CA MET A 201 14.76 14.93 23.67
C MET A 201 14.21 14.58 25.06
N ALA A 202 15.06 14.13 25.99
CA ALA A 202 14.66 13.81 27.35
C ALA A 202 14.17 15.05 28.11
N GLU A 203 14.88 16.17 28.02
CA GLU A 203 14.46 17.46 28.61
C GLU A 203 13.12 17.90 28.02
N TRP A 204 12.98 17.84 26.69
CA TRP A 204 11.74 18.22 26.03
C TRP A 204 10.52 17.38 26.47
N LEU A 205 10.69 16.06 26.63
CA LEU A 205 9.64 15.14 27.10
C LEU A 205 9.25 15.35 28.57
N ILE A 206 10.11 15.98 29.38
CA ILE A 206 9.80 16.36 30.77
C ILE A 206 8.99 17.66 30.80
N ASP A 207 9.33 18.59 29.91
CA ASP A 207 8.73 19.93 29.88
C ASP A 207 7.35 19.98 29.20
N ASN A 208 6.97 18.97 28.40
CA ASN A 208 5.76 18.97 27.56
C ASN A 208 4.87 17.75 27.78
#